data_AF-A0A5P0V6B1-F1
#
_entry.id   AF-A0A5P0V6B1-F1
#
_cell.length_a   1.000
_cell.length_b   1.000
_cell.length_c   1.000
_cell.angle_alpha   90.00
_cell.angle_beta   90.00
_cell.angle_gamma   90.00
#
_symmetry.space_group_name_H-M   'P 1'
#
loop_
_entity.id
_entity.type
_entity.pdbx_description
1 polymer ?
#
loop_
_entity_poly.entity_id
_entity_poly.type
_entity_poly.pdbx_seq_one_letter_code
_entity_poly.pdbx_strand_id
1 'polypeptide(L)'
;LVIWQMPNGKKKLFFSTDTSLSGEEVLLYYRTRFQIEFCFRDAKGYTGLMDCQARDKWKLDFAFNASFTSLNVAKVTMKEMGMEYSMSSFKSLMTNIYLVKRIFKASGYTPNRTLISKIFKDLSCLQRTAA
;
A
#
# COMPACT_ATOMS: atom_id res chain seq x y z
N LEU A 1 -7.49 32.63 6.34
CA LEU A 1 -6.20 32.61 7.07
C LEU A 1 -6.44 31.98 8.43
N VAL A 2 -5.66 30.97 8.81
CA VAL A 2 -5.71 30.34 10.13
C VAL A 2 -4.37 30.54 10.81
N ILE A 3 -4.40 31.05 12.05
CA ILE A 3 -3.21 31.23 12.87
C ILE A 3 -3.24 30.17 13.97
N TRP A 4 -2.35 29.19 13.89
CA TRP A 4 -2.24 28.15 14.91
C TRP A 4 -1.08 28.47 15.86
N GLN A 5 -1.39 28.60 17.15
CA GLN A 5 -0.40 28.77 18.20
C GLN A 5 0.00 27.41 18.76
N MET A 6 1.28 27.07 18.64
CA MET A 6 1.84 25.82 19.14
C MET A 6 2.11 25.89 20.65
N PRO A 7 2.19 24.75 21.36
CA PRO A 7 2.52 24.71 22.79
C PRO A 7 3.85 25.38 23.16
N ASN A 8 4.80 25.45 22.21
CA ASN A 8 6.11 26.10 22.38
C ASN A 8 6.10 27.61 22.06
N GLY A 9 4.92 28.23 21.93
CA GLY A 9 4.77 29.66 21.62
C GLY A 9 4.97 30.04 20.15
N LYS A 10 5.44 29.12 19.29
CA LYS A 10 5.59 29.39 17.85
C LYS A 10 4.21 29.48 17.19
N LYS A 11 4.09 30.36 16.20
CA LYS A 11 2.87 30.52 15.39
C LYS A 11 3.09 29.93 14.00
N LYS A 12 2.10 29.21 13.48
CA LYS A 12 2.04 28.74 12.10
C LYS A 12 0.85 29.36 11.38
N LEU A 13 1.05 29.69 10.11
CA LEU A 13 0.02 30.25 9.26
C LEU A 13 -0.44 29.17 8.26
N PHE A 14 -1.75 29.02 8.14
CA PHE A 14 -2.37 28.15 7.13
C PHE A 14 -3.34 28.97 6.29
N PHE A 15 -3.42 28.65 5.01
CA PHE A 15 -4.20 29.38 4.03
C PHE A 15 -5.15 28.41 3.33
N SER A 16 -6.35 28.88 3.01
CA SER A 16 -7.32 28.17 2.20
C SER A 16 -7.96 29.18 1.26
N THR A 17 -8.18 28.77 0.02
CA THR A 17 -9.02 29.52 -0.94
C THR A 17 -10.50 29.30 -0.69
N ASP A 18 -10.85 28.21 -0.01
CA ASP A 18 -12.21 27.91 0.42
C ASP A 18 -12.51 28.66 1.72
N THR A 19 -13.44 29.61 1.64
CA THR A 19 -13.89 30.43 2.77
C THR A 19 -14.99 29.76 3.60
N SER A 20 -15.54 28.64 3.16
CA SER A 20 -16.55 27.88 3.90
C SER A 20 -15.97 27.00 5.00
N LEU A 21 -14.68 26.65 4.88
CA LEU A 21 -13.98 25.81 5.85
C LEU A 21 -13.73 26.54 7.17
N SER A 22 -14.02 25.86 8.27
CA SER A 22 -13.59 26.27 9.60
C SER A 22 -12.07 26.20 9.75
N GLY A 23 -11.54 26.93 10.74
CA GLY A 23 -10.11 26.88 11.04
C GLY A 23 -9.59 25.50 11.44
N GLU A 24 -10.46 24.68 12.05
CA GLU A 24 -10.17 23.29 12.43
C GLU A 24 -10.05 22.38 11.20
N GLU A 25 -10.97 22.50 10.24
CA GLU A 25 -10.94 21.72 9.00
C GLU A 25 -9.69 22.05 8.18
N VAL A 26 -9.33 23.33 8.06
CA VAL A 26 -8.08 23.74 7.41
C VAL A 26 -6.88 23.09 8.10
N LEU A 27 -6.82 23.10 9.43
CA LEU A 27 -5.73 22.47 10.17
C LEU A 27 -5.70 20.95 9.95
N LEU A 28 -6.87 20.30 9.92
CA LEU A 28 -7.01 18.87 9.65
C LEU A 28 -6.47 18.53 8.25
N TYR A 29 -6.85 19.26 7.21
CA TYR A 29 -6.36 19.04 5.85
C TYR A 29 -4.84 19.26 5.73
N TYR A 30 -4.30 20.29 6.37
CA TYR A 30 -2.85 20.48 6.39
C TYR A 30 -2.11 19.36 7.14
N ARG A 31 -2.72 18.76 8.16
CA ARG A 31 -2.17 17.60 8.87
C ARG A 31 -2.23 16.32 8.03
N THR A 32 -3.28 16.12 7.25
CA THR A 32 -3.37 14.96 6.34
C THR A 32 -2.47 15.09 5.11
N ARG A 33 -1.92 16.28 4.80
CA ARG A 33 -1.03 16.50 3.65
C ARG A 33 0.16 15.55 3.59
N PHE A 34 0.69 15.12 4.74
CA PHE A 34 1.82 14.17 4.77
C PHE A 34 1.45 12.78 4.24
N GLN A 35 0.16 12.46 4.10
CA GLN A 35 -0.28 11.17 3.57
C GLN A 35 0.24 10.90 2.14
N ILE A 36 0.42 11.94 1.33
CA ILE A 36 0.96 11.81 -0.03
C ILE A 36 2.38 11.23 -0.03
N GLU A 37 3.17 11.50 1.01
CA GLU A 37 4.54 10.99 1.14
C GLU A 37 4.58 9.48 1.32
N PHE A 38 3.55 8.88 1.92
CA PHE A 38 3.41 7.43 1.99
C PHE A 38 3.16 6.83 0.60
N CYS A 39 2.34 7.49 -0.24
CA CYS A 39 2.12 7.05 -1.62
C CYS A 39 3.43 7.06 -2.42
N PHE A 40 4.23 8.12 -2.33
CA PHE A 40 5.53 8.17 -3.00
C PHE A 40 6.50 7.12 -2.46
N ARG A 41 6.61 6.98 -1.13
CA ARG A 41 7.47 5.98 -0.50
C ARG A 41 7.15 4.57 -0.98
N ASP A 42 5.87 4.20 -0.96
CA ASP A 42 5.42 2.87 -1.36
C ASP A 42 5.59 2.65 -2.87
N ALA A 43 5.30 3.67 -3.68
CA ALA A 43 5.47 3.58 -5.12
C ALA A 43 6.95 3.33 -5.49
N LYS A 44 7.87 4.07 -4.86
CA LYS A 44 9.33 3.90 -5.01
C LYS A 44 9.80 2.53 -4.53
N GLY A 45 9.34 2.09 -3.35
CA GLY A 45 9.83 0.85 -2.73
C GLY A 45 9.27 -0.44 -3.34
N TYR A 46 8.05 -0.41 -3.89
CA TYR A 46 7.32 -1.65 -4.23
C TYR A 46 6.83 -1.73 -5.68
N THR A 47 6.66 -0.60 -6.37
CA THR A 47 6.04 -0.57 -7.70
C THR A 47 6.93 0.03 -8.79
N GLY A 48 8.20 0.27 -8.48
CA GLY A 48 9.22 0.65 -9.45
C GLY A 48 9.15 2.08 -9.96
N LEU A 49 8.65 3.02 -9.16
CA LEU A 49 8.54 4.44 -9.56
C LEU A 49 9.88 5.03 -10.02
N MET A 50 11.01 4.55 -9.48
CA MET A 50 12.35 5.03 -9.78
C MET A 50 13.16 4.08 -10.67
N ASP A 51 12.56 2.96 -11.10
CA ASP A 51 13.29 1.89 -11.79
C ASP A 51 13.40 2.14 -13.29
N CYS A 52 12.52 2.98 -13.86
CA CYS A 52 12.53 3.30 -15.27
C CYS A 52 13.69 4.22 -15.64
N GLN A 53 14.58 3.76 -16.53
CA GLN A 53 15.73 4.50 -17.04
C GLN A 53 15.54 4.98 -18.50
N ALA A 54 14.30 4.98 -18.99
CA ALA A 54 14.00 5.46 -20.33
C ALA A 54 14.32 6.96 -20.47
N ARG A 55 14.76 7.37 -21.67
CA ARG A 55 15.02 8.79 -21.99
C ARG A 55 13.89 9.44 -22.81
N ASP A 56 12.94 8.62 -23.25
CA ASP A 56 11.76 9.08 -23.98
C ASP A 56 10.67 9.50 -22.99
N LYS A 57 10.08 10.68 -23.23
CA LYS A 57 9.07 11.27 -22.34
C LYS A 57 7.85 10.38 -22.18
N TRP A 58 7.33 9.81 -23.28
CA TRP A 58 6.13 8.98 -23.23
C TRP A 58 6.36 7.68 -22.47
N LYS A 59 7.55 7.09 -22.60
CA LYS A 59 7.93 5.91 -21.81
C LYS A 59 8.04 6.21 -20.32
N LEU A 60 8.56 7.38 -19.95
CA LEU A 60 8.61 7.82 -18.56
C LEU A 60 7.20 8.06 -18.01
N ASP A 61 6.37 8.82 -18.73
CA ASP A 61 4.98 9.10 -18.34
C ASP A 61 4.18 7.79 -18.15
N PHE A 62 4.35 6.83 -19.07
CA PHE A 62 3.74 5.52 -18.94
C PHE A 62 4.23 4.78 -17.68
N ALA A 63 5.55 4.75 -17.43
CA ALA A 63 6.12 4.04 -16.28
C ALA A 63 5.64 4.63 -14.94
N PHE A 64 5.59 5.97 -14.82
CA PHE A 64 5.10 6.63 -13.61
C PHE A 64 3.63 6.31 -13.35
N ASN A 65 2.78 6.39 -14.39
CA ASN A 65 1.37 6.04 -14.28
C ASN A 65 1.19 4.56 -13.92
N ALA A 66 1.91 3.65 -14.57
CA ALA A 66 1.86 2.22 -14.26
C ALA A 66 2.26 1.92 -12.81
N SER A 67 3.27 2.60 -12.27
CA SER A 67 3.70 2.47 -10.89
C SER A 67 2.61 2.89 -9.90
N PHE A 68 2.03 4.09 -10.06
CA PHE A 68 0.96 4.56 -9.17
C PHE A 68 -0.34 3.76 -9.32
N THR A 69 -0.69 3.34 -10.55
CA THR A 69 -1.83 2.45 -10.78
C THR A 69 -1.63 1.12 -10.07
N SER A 70 -0.43 0.54 -10.13
CA SER A 70 -0.11 -0.71 -9.44
C SER A 70 -0.23 -0.57 -7.91
N LEU A 71 0.16 0.59 -7.35
CA LEU A 71 -0.04 0.88 -5.93
C LEU A 71 -1.54 0.96 -5.57
N ASN A 72 -2.35 1.59 -6.40
CA ASN A 72 -3.80 1.68 -6.19
C ASN A 72 -4.47 0.31 -6.28
N VAL A 73 -4.09 -0.51 -7.26
CA VAL A 73 -4.56 -1.90 -7.37
C VAL A 73 -4.21 -2.68 -6.11
N ALA A 74 -2.95 -2.62 -5.65
CA ALA A 74 -2.52 -3.29 -4.43
C ALA A 74 -3.35 -2.86 -3.19
N LYS A 75 -3.62 -1.55 -3.05
CA LYS A 75 -4.48 -0.99 -1.98
C LYS A 75 -5.89 -1.57 -2.01
N VAL A 76 -6.53 -1.58 -3.17
CA VAL A 76 -7.89 -2.11 -3.35
C VAL A 76 -7.90 -3.61 -3.07
N THR A 77 -6.94 -4.36 -3.62
CA THR A 77 -6.85 -5.81 -3.40
C THR A 77 -6.65 -6.15 -1.93
N MET A 78 -5.78 -5.45 -1.19
CA MET A 78 -5.62 -5.66 0.26
C MET A 78 -6.94 -5.40 1.00
N LYS A 79 -7.66 -4.33 0.64
CA LYS A 79 -8.96 -4.01 1.24
C LYS A 79 -10.01 -5.10 0.97
N GLU A 80 -10.09 -5.59 -0.27
CA GLU A 80 -11.01 -6.67 -0.67
C GLU A 80 -10.67 -7.99 0.02
N MET A 81 -9.38 -8.25 0.28
CA MET A 81 -8.92 -9.42 1.05
C MET A 81 -9.09 -9.26 2.56
N GLY A 82 -9.54 -8.11 3.06
CA GLY A 82 -9.62 -7.82 4.49
C GLY A 82 -8.24 -7.76 5.18
N MET A 83 -7.18 -7.48 4.43
CA MET A 83 -5.82 -7.40 4.95
C MET A 83 -5.53 -6.03 5.55
N GLU A 84 -4.74 -6.00 6.62
CA GLU A 84 -4.12 -4.76 7.08
C GLU A 84 -3.19 -4.19 6.01
N TYR A 85 -3.10 -2.86 5.96
CA TYR A 85 -2.29 -2.18 4.96
C TYR A 85 -0.79 -2.39 5.24
N SER A 86 -0.15 -3.22 4.41
CA SER A 86 1.30 -3.40 4.39
C SER A 86 1.76 -3.85 3.01
N MET A 87 2.45 -2.96 2.30
CA MET A 87 2.97 -3.26 0.96
C MET A 87 4.04 -4.37 0.98
N SER A 88 4.84 -4.48 2.04
CA SER A 88 5.82 -5.57 2.20
C SER A 88 5.13 -6.92 2.38
N SER A 89 4.14 -7.00 3.27
CA SER A 89 3.38 -8.23 3.51
C SER A 89 2.62 -8.64 2.25
N PHE A 90 1.98 -7.69 1.57
CA PHE A 90 1.27 -7.94 0.32
C PHE A 90 2.21 -8.43 -0.79
N LYS A 91 3.35 -7.78 -0.99
CA LYS A 91 4.37 -8.22 -1.98
C LYS A 91 4.85 -9.63 -1.68
N SER A 92 5.15 -9.95 -0.43
CA SER A 92 5.56 -11.30 -0.01
C SER A 92 4.49 -12.34 -0.30
N LEU A 93 3.22 -12.05 0.05
CA LEU A 93 2.09 -12.94 -0.23
C LEU A 93 1.94 -13.19 -1.73
N MET A 94 1.91 -12.13 -2.54
CA MET A 94 1.74 -12.23 -3.99
C MET A 94 2.92 -12.97 -4.65
N THR A 95 4.15 -12.74 -4.18
CA THR A 95 5.35 -13.45 -4.65
C THR A 95 5.26 -14.94 -4.31
N ASN A 96 4.86 -15.28 -3.08
CA ASN A 96 4.69 -16.67 -2.66
C ASN A 96 3.60 -17.38 -3.48
N ILE A 97 2.46 -16.74 -3.70
CA ILE A 97 1.39 -17.25 -4.57
C ILE A 97 1.93 -17.52 -5.98
N TYR A 98 2.69 -16.58 -6.54
CA TYR A 98 3.30 -16.72 -7.85
C TYR A 98 4.28 -17.90 -7.92
N LEU A 99 5.19 -18.02 -6.96
CA LEU A 99 6.17 -19.10 -6.89
C LEU A 99 5.51 -20.47 -6.74
N VAL A 100 4.52 -20.61 -5.84
CA VAL A 100 3.77 -21.85 -5.64
C VAL A 100 3.06 -22.27 -6.92
N LYS A 101 2.37 -21.33 -7.60
CA LYS A 101 1.73 -21.60 -8.90
C LYS A 101 2.75 -22.06 -9.94
N ARG A 102 3.94 -21.44 -9.97
CA ARG A 102 5.01 -21.79 -10.91
C ARG A 102 5.60 -23.16 -10.63
N ILE A 103 5.82 -23.51 -9.37
CA ILE A 103 6.33 -24.83 -8.94
C ILE A 103 5.36 -25.92 -9.37
N PHE A 104 4.07 -25.81 -9.04
CA PHE A 104 3.07 -26.81 -9.41
C PHE A 104 2.91 -26.96 -10.92
N LYS A 105 2.93 -25.83 -11.64
CA LYS A 105 2.91 -25.87 -13.11
C LYS A 105 4.12 -26.59 -13.69
N ALA A 106 5.32 -26.32 -13.16
CA ALA A 106 6.55 -26.94 -13.64
C ALA A 106 6.66 -28.42 -13.27
N SER A 107 6.16 -28.82 -12.10
CA SER A 107 6.19 -30.22 -11.65
C SER A 107 5.08 -31.09 -12.27
N GLY A 108 4.13 -30.48 -13.00
CA GLY A 108 2.96 -31.19 -13.54
C GLY A 108 1.98 -31.67 -12.46
N TYR A 109 2.17 -31.25 -11.21
CA TYR A 109 1.36 -31.70 -10.09
C TYR A 109 0.16 -30.78 -9.86
N THR A 110 -1.02 -31.37 -9.73
CA THR A 110 -2.24 -30.63 -9.36
C THR A 110 -2.39 -30.61 -7.83
N PRO A 111 -2.49 -29.44 -7.18
CA PRO A 111 -2.60 -29.35 -5.73
C PRO A 111 -3.80 -30.11 -5.17
N ASN A 112 -3.57 -31.00 -4.20
CA ASN A 112 -4.65 -31.67 -3.48
C ASN A 112 -5.28 -30.71 -2.45
N ARG A 113 -6.40 -30.09 -2.85
CA ARG A 113 -7.10 -29.09 -2.03
C ARG A 113 -7.56 -29.63 -0.68
N THR A 114 -8.02 -30.88 -0.61
CA THR A 114 -8.49 -31.50 0.62
C THR A 114 -7.36 -31.65 1.63
N LEU A 115 -6.20 -32.15 1.18
CA LEU A 115 -5.01 -32.27 2.02
C LEU A 115 -4.53 -30.90 2.50
N ILE A 116 -4.45 -29.91 1.60
CA ILE A 116 -4.03 -28.54 1.94
C ILE A 116 -4.97 -27.92 2.97
N SER A 117 -6.29 -28.07 2.79
CA SER A 117 -7.28 -27.55 3.75
C SER A 117 -7.16 -28.21 5.11
N LYS A 118 -6.86 -29.51 5.16
CA LYS A 118 -6.65 -30.24 6.42
C LYS A 118 -5.41 -29.72 7.14
N ILE A 119 -4.27 -29.64 6.44
CA ILE A 119 -3.01 -29.10 6.97
C ILE A 119 -3.21 -27.67 7.48
N PHE A 120 -3.90 -26.82 6.73
CA PHE A 120 -4.14 -25.44 7.13
C PHE A 120 -4.99 -25.35 8.41
N LYS A 121 -6.04 -26.18 8.51
CA LYS A 121 -6.85 -26.27 9.72
C LYS A 121 -6.00 -26.71 10.92
N ASP A 122 -5.19 -27.74 10.76
CA ASP A 122 -4.32 -28.26 11.81
C ASP A 122 -3.30 -27.20 12.29
N LEU A 123 -2.67 -26.47 11.36
CA LEU A 123 -1.75 -25.37 11.68
C LEU A 123 -2.44 -24.20 12.39
N SER A 124 -3.65 -23.84 11.95
CA SER A 124 -4.42 -22.76 12.57
C SER A 124 -4.89 -23.10 13.98
N CYS A 125 -5.13 -24.38 14.27
CA CYS A 125 -5.43 -24.86 15.62
C CYS A 125 -4.20 -24.76 16.51
N LEU A 126 -3.01 -25.13 16.02
CA LEU A 126 -1.76 -25.06 16.78
C LEU A 126 -1.36 -23.62 17.17
N GLN A 127 -1.58 -22.64 16.29
CA GLN A 127 -1.31 -21.23 16.61
C GLN A 127 -2.20 -20.67 17.73
N ARG A 128 -3.41 -21.22 17.93
CA ARG A 128 -4.32 -20.80 19.01
C ARG A 128 -3.96 -21.41 20.36
N THR A 129 -3.26 -22.54 20.38
CA THR A 129 -2.82 -23.20 21.62
C THR A 129 -1.53 -22.58 22.18
N ALA A 130 -0.83 -21.76 21.40
CA ALA A 130 0.45 -21.13 21.75
C ALA A 130 0.33 -19.64 22.12
N ALA A 131 -0.88 -19.07 22.13
CA ALA A 131 -1.20 -17.70 22.55
C ALA A 131 -2.08 -17.74 23.80
#